data_AF-A0A1F5AQW1-F1
#
_entry.id   AF-A0A1F5AQW1-F1
#
_cell.length_a   1.000
_cell.length_b   1.000
_cell.length_c   1.000
_cell.angle_alpha   90.00
_cell.angle_beta   90.00
_cell.angle_gamma   90.00
#
_symmetry.space_group_name_H-M   'P 1'
#
loop_
_entity.id
_entity.type
_entity.pdbx_description
1 polymer ?
#
loop_
_entity_poly.entity_id
_entity_poly.type
_entity_poly.pdbx_seq_one_letter_code
_entity_poly.pdbx_strand_id
1 'polypeptide(L)'
;METTMLIDIDCLPKEGIRLSRDFEFLNLDLVEENAVFLEPAHAEIAVRLIGEEILVRGEITAQVSFVCSRCLTPFEFPVASKFDLVYLPEELDALSDELSDEKIDQMYYSGRQLDLRAVVLEQLNLTFPAKPLCAAGCEGLCVVCGELIRDAKCSCLVKESDPRWNKIKFNVRDKS
;
A
#
# COMPACT_ATOMS: atom_id res chain seq x y z
N MET A 1 -2.76 -15.14 18.37
CA MET A 1 -3.37 -14.85 17.06
C MET A 1 -2.35 -15.29 16.04
N GLU A 2 -2.71 -16.17 15.11
CA GLU A 2 -1.75 -16.71 14.13
C GLU A 2 -1.29 -15.57 13.21
N THR A 3 -0.03 -15.20 13.33
CA THR A 3 0.57 -14.05 12.65
C THR A 3 1.04 -14.36 11.23
N THR A 4 0.86 -15.59 10.76
CA THR A 4 1.37 -16.09 9.49
C THR A 4 0.36 -17.05 8.87
N MET A 5 0.23 -17.01 7.54
CA MET A 5 -0.59 -17.97 6.79
C MET A 5 0.28 -18.63 5.73
N LEU A 6 0.95 -19.71 6.13
CA LEU A 6 1.89 -20.42 5.28
C LEU A 6 1.17 -21.47 4.43
N ILE A 7 1.41 -21.43 3.13
CA ILE A 7 1.12 -22.53 2.22
C ILE A 7 2.42 -23.29 1.98
N ASP A 8 2.37 -24.60 2.20
CA ASP A 8 3.42 -25.51 1.75
C ASP A 8 3.22 -25.82 0.26
N ILE A 9 4.24 -25.49 -0.54
CA ILE A 9 4.22 -25.62 -1.99
C ILE A 9 4.24 -27.10 -2.41
N ASP A 10 4.84 -27.99 -1.62
CA ASP A 10 4.84 -29.43 -1.88
C ASP A 10 3.45 -30.06 -1.74
N CYS A 11 2.59 -29.43 -0.94
CA CYS A 11 1.22 -29.88 -0.71
C CYS A 11 0.21 -29.27 -1.69
N LEU A 12 0.65 -28.44 -2.65
CA LEU A 12 -0.26 -27.83 -3.61
C LEU A 12 -0.79 -28.87 -4.62
N PRO A 13 -2.11 -29.03 -4.74
CA PRO A 13 -2.70 -29.89 -5.76
C PRO A 13 -2.44 -29.32 -7.16
N LYS A 14 -2.42 -30.18 -8.18
CA LYS A 14 -2.19 -29.80 -9.58
C LYS A 14 -3.19 -28.77 -10.12
N GLU A 15 -4.39 -28.72 -9.57
CA GLU A 15 -5.45 -27.78 -9.95
C GLU A 15 -5.26 -26.39 -9.28
N GLY A 16 -4.36 -26.32 -8.31
CA GLY A 16 -4.16 -25.19 -7.42
C GLY A 16 -5.19 -25.14 -6.29
N ILE A 17 -5.04 -24.14 -5.42
CA ILE A 17 -5.99 -23.85 -4.37
C ILE A 17 -6.62 -22.48 -4.59
N ARG A 18 -7.87 -22.35 -4.16
CA ARG A 18 -8.53 -21.06 -4.02
C ARG A 18 -8.97 -20.89 -2.57
N LEU A 19 -8.67 -19.74 -2.01
CA LEU A 19 -9.03 -19.35 -0.66
C LEU A 19 -9.74 -18.01 -0.69
N SER A 20 -10.69 -17.85 0.21
CA SER A 20 -11.39 -16.60 0.49
C SER A 20 -11.40 -16.47 2.00
N ARG A 21 -10.72 -15.45 2.52
CA ARG A 21 -10.52 -15.25 3.96
C ARG A 21 -10.36 -13.78 4.31
N ASP A 22 -10.68 -13.51 5.57
CA ASP A 22 -10.44 -12.23 6.21
C ASP A 22 -9.07 -12.22 6.89
N PHE A 23 -8.36 -11.11 6.74
CA PHE A 23 -7.04 -10.88 7.30
C PHE A 23 -7.09 -9.71 8.27
N GLU A 24 -6.63 -9.94 9.49
CA GLU A 24 -6.48 -8.92 10.51
C GLU A 24 -5.03 -8.40 10.53
N PHE A 25 -4.88 -7.09 10.39
CA PHE A 25 -3.61 -6.38 10.41
C PHE A 25 -3.62 -5.34 11.53
N LEU A 26 -2.46 -5.18 12.17
CA LEU A 26 -2.24 -4.11 13.13
C LEU A 26 -1.74 -2.86 12.39
N ASN A 27 -1.96 -1.67 12.95
CA ASN A 27 -1.44 -0.43 12.35
C ASN A 27 0.10 -0.46 12.21
N LEU A 28 0.79 -1.21 13.06
CA LEU A 28 2.24 -1.39 12.99
C LEU A 28 2.69 -2.21 11.77
N ASP A 29 1.79 -2.98 11.16
CA ASP A 29 2.06 -3.73 9.93
C ASP A 29 2.02 -2.80 8.69
N LEU A 30 1.49 -1.58 8.82
CA LEU A 30 1.21 -0.68 7.71
C LEU A 30 2.33 0.34 7.49
N VAL A 31 2.51 0.73 6.22
CA VAL A 31 3.42 1.82 5.84
C VAL A 31 2.91 3.18 6.34
N GLU A 32 1.60 3.36 6.44
CA GLU A 32 0.98 4.54 7.01
C GLU A 32 0.59 4.30 8.47
N GLU A 33 1.40 4.79 9.41
CA GLU A 33 1.25 4.53 10.86
C GLU A 33 -0.09 4.98 11.45
N ASN A 34 -0.73 5.97 10.82
CA ASN A 34 -2.03 6.51 11.24
C ASN A 34 -3.21 5.84 10.52
N ALA A 35 -2.95 4.89 9.63
CA ALA A 35 -3.99 4.10 8.98
C ALA A 35 -4.52 3.03 9.93
N VAL A 36 -5.84 2.85 9.95
CA VAL A 36 -6.52 1.86 10.78
C VAL A 36 -7.54 1.12 9.94
N PHE A 37 -7.51 -0.21 9.96
CA PHE A 37 -8.57 -1.01 9.36
C PHE A 37 -9.86 -0.86 10.17
N LEU A 38 -10.95 -0.47 9.50
CA LEU A 38 -12.27 -0.38 10.13
C LEU A 38 -12.94 -1.76 10.25
N GLU A 39 -12.57 -2.66 9.34
CA GLU A 39 -12.99 -4.06 9.29
C GLU A 39 -11.82 -4.91 8.77
N PRO A 40 -11.80 -6.22 9.06
CA PRO A 40 -10.80 -7.13 8.50
C PRO A 40 -10.74 -7.04 6.96
N ALA A 41 -9.53 -7.09 6.40
CA ALA A 41 -9.35 -7.06 4.95
C ALA A 41 -9.77 -8.41 4.35
N HIS A 42 -10.73 -8.41 3.45
CA HIS A 42 -11.14 -9.63 2.75
C HIS A 42 -10.26 -9.84 1.52
N ALA A 43 -9.73 -11.04 1.34
CA ALA A 43 -8.97 -11.40 0.15
C ALA A 43 -9.43 -12.74 -0.44
N GLU A 44 -9.65 -12.74 -1.75
CA GLU A 44 -9.78 -13.94 -2.56
C GLU A 44 -8.48 -14.21 -3.29
N ILE A 45 -7.86 -15.36 -3.06
CA ILE A 45 -6.56 -15.71 -3.63
C ILE A 45 -6.63 -17.08 -4.29
N ALA A 46 -6.08 -17.18 -5.49
CA ALA A 46 -5.87 -18.42 -6.22
C ALA A 46 -4.36 -18.65 -6.40
N VAL A 47 -3.88 -19.79 -5.94
CA VAL A 47 -2.47 -20.20 -6.02
C VAL A 47 -2.36 -21.43 -6.92
N ARG A 48 -1.50 -21.38 -7.92
CA ARG A 48 -1.26 -22.49 -8.86
C ARG A 48 0.22 -22.70 -9.09
N LEU A 49 0.63 -23.97 -9.13
CA LEU A 49 1.98 -24.37 -9.53
C LEU A 49 1.95 -24.79 -11.01
N ILE A 50 2.78 -24.17 -11.84
CA ILE A 50 2.95 -24.49 -13.26
C ILE A 50 4.43 -24.75 -13.51
N GLY A 51 4.80 -26.03 -13.70
CA GLY A 51 6.21 -26.40 -13.76
C GLY A 51 6.88 -26.12 -12.42
N GLU A 52 7.77 -25.13 -12.40
CA GLU A 52 8.47 -24.65 -11.20
C GLU A 52 7.99 -23.25 -10.74
N GLU A 53 7.10 -22.61 -11.51
CA GLU A 53 6.56 -21.28 -11.21
C GLU A 53 5.28 -21.35 -10.38
N ILE A 54 5.14 -20.44 -9.42
CA ILE A 54 3.92 -20.30 -8.64
C ILE A 54 3.21 -19.02 -9.05
N LEU A 55 2.01 -19.18 -9.60
CA LEU A 55 1.13 -18.07 -9.93
C LEU A 55 0.20 -17.80 -8.75
N VAL A 56 0.23 -16.57 -8.24
CA VAL A 56 -0.61 -16.09 -7.15
C VAL A 56 -1.45 -14.95 -7.67
N ARG A 57 -2.75 -15.19 -7.81
CA ARG A 57 -3.72 -14.18 -8.23
C ARG A 57 -4.65 -13.86 -7.09
N GLY A 58 -4.94 -12.58 -6.89
CA GLY A 58 -5.93 -12.23 -5.88
C GLY A 58 -6.62 -10.90 -6.09
N GLU A 59 -7.71 -10.76 -5.37
CA GLU A 59 -8.48 -9.54 -5.21
C GLU A 59 -8.63 -9.26 -3.73
N ILE A 60 -8.34 -8.02 -3.32
CA ILE A 60 -8.40 -7.57 -1.92
C ILE A 60 -9.41 -6.44 -1.84
N THR A 61 -10.29 -6.53 -0.85
CA THR A 61 -11.23 -5.48 -0.48
C THR A 61 -11.09 -5.15 1.00
N ALA A 62 -10.90 -3.87 1.32
CA ALA A 62 -10.79 -3.42 2.70
C ALA A 62 -11.30 -1.98 2.86
N GLN A 63 -11.71 -1.64 4.09
CA GLN A 63 -12.06 -0.28 4.46
C GLN A 63 -11.06 0.25 5.48
N VAL A 64 -10.30 1.29 5.11
CA VAL A 64 -9.22 1.85 5.93
C VAL A 64 -9.53 3.29 6.30
N SER A 65 -9.35 3.66 7.55
CA SER A 65 -9.41 5.05 8.02
C SER A 65 -8.02 5.66 7.98
N PHE A 66 -7.88 6.77 7.26
CA PHE A 66 -6.65 7.56 7.20
C PHE A 66 -6.85 8.91 7.87
N VAL A 67 -5.75 9.55 8.25
CA VAL A 67 -5.73 10.94 8.70
C VAL A 67 -5.32 11.85 7.55
N CYS A 68 -6.14 12.84 7.21
CA CYS A 68 -5.84 13.77 6.13
C CYS A 68 -4.59 14.60 6.44
N SER A 69 -3.59 14.59 5.54
CA SER A 69 -2.34 15.33 5.72
C SER A 69 -2.50 16.86 5.71
N ARG A 70 -3.68 17.38 5.33
CA ARG A 70 -3.96 18.82 5.25
C ARG A 70 -4.80 19.34 6.41
N CYS A 71 -5.85 18.60 6.77
CA CYS A 71 -6.84 19.05 7.76
C CYS A 71 -6.82 18.21 9.04
N LEU A 72 -6.02 17.15 9.09
CA LEU A 72 -5.87 16.21 10.21
C LEU A 72 -7.19 15.52 10.63
N THR A 73 -8.23 15.60 9.81
CA THR A 73 -9.50 14.93 10.05
C THR A 73 -9.40 13.49 9.54
N PRO A 74 -9.89 12.48 10.29
CA PRO A 74 -9.99 11.12 9.81
C PRO A 74 -10.99 11.03 8.65
N PHE A 75 -10.72 10.15 7.69
CA PHE A 75 -11.62 9.86 6.59
C PHE A 75 -11.48 8.41 6.14
N GLU A 76 -12.58 7.87 5.61
CA GLU A 76 -12.65 6.50 5.13
C GLU A 76 -12.12 6.41 3.70
N PHE A 77 -11.29 5.41 3.44
CA PHE A 77 -10.70 5.11 2.15
C PHE A 77 -10.99 3.64 1.78
N PRO A 78 -11.87 3.40 0.78
CA PRO A 78 -12.11 2.04 0.29
C PRO A 78 -10.92 1.58 -0.54
N VAL A 79 -10.40 0.39 -0.22
CA VAL A 79 -9.34 -0.28 -0.96
C VAL A 79 -9.96 -1.41 -1.76
N ALA A 80 -9.71 -1.40 -3.07
CA ALA A 80 -10.01 -2.50 -3.98
C ALA A 80 -8.79 -2.71 -4.87
N SER A 81 -8.09 -3.82 -4.69
CA SER A 81 -6.84 -4.12 -5.38
C SER A 81 -6.88 -5.48 -6.04
N LYS A 82 -6.24 -5.59 -7.20
CA LYS A 82 -6.07 -6.85 -7.94
C LYS A 82 -4.59 -7.03 -8.23
N PHE A 83 -4.11 -8.25 -8.02
CA PHE A 83 -2.71 -8.59 -8.24
C PHE A 83 -2.59 -9.94 -8.96
N ASP A 84 -1.53 -10.06 -9.76
CA ASP A 84 -1.10 -11.29 -10.45
C ASP A 84 0.42 -11.36 -10.28
N LEU A 85 0.88 -12.24 -9.39
CA LEU A 85 2.27 -12.37 -8.99
C LEU A 85 2.81 -13.72 -9.44
N VAL A 86 4.09 -13.75 -9.83
CA VAL A 86 4.82 -14.95 -10.20
C VAL A 86 5.99 -15.13 -9.22
N TYR A 87 6.00 -16.27 -8.55
CA TYR A 87 7.07 -16.66 -7.65
C TYR A 87 7.92 -17.77 -8.26
N LEU A 88 9.23 -17.58 -8.22
CA LEU A 88 10.24 -18.53 -8.71
C LEU A 88 11.08 -19.09 -7.55
N PRO A 89 11.63 -20.31 -7.69
CA PRO A 89 12.60 -20.84 -6.74
C PRO A 89 13.82 -19.90 -6.61
N GLU A 90 14.26 -19.61 -5.39
CA GLU A 90 15.44 -18.78 -5.11
C GLU A 90 16.72 -19.33 -5.77
N GLU A 91 16.79 -20.64 -6.03
CA GLU A 91 17.92 -21.27 -6.73
C GLU A 91 18.10 -20.76 -8.16
N LEU A 92 17.05 -20.23 -8.80
CA LEU A 92 17.10 -19.64 -10.14
C LEU A 92 17.67 -18.20 -10.11
N ASP A 93 17.61 -17.51 -8.97
CA ASP A 93 18.17 -16.17 -8.83
C ASP A 93 19.71 -16.21 -8.91
N ALA A 94 20.32 -17.19 -8.23
CA ALA A 94 21.77 -17.38 -8.17
C ALA A 94 22.41 -17.85 -9.48
N LEU A 95 21.62 -18.38 -10.43
CA LEU A 95 22.09 -18.88 -11.73
C LEU A 95 22.11 -17.79 -12.82
N SER A 96 21.60 -16.60 -12.50
CA SER A 96 21.39 -15.53 -13.47
C SER A 96 22.38 -14.39 -13.27
N ASP A 97 23.52 -14.42 -13.98
CA ASP A 97 24.57 -13.39 -13.88
C ASP A 97 24.19 -12.00 -14.47
N GLU A 98 23.02 -11.86 -15.09
CA GLU A 98 22.58 -10.60 -15.71
C GLU A 98 21.28 -10.07 -15.06
N LEU A 99 21.28 -8.78 -14.73
CA LEU A 99 20.08 -8.00 -14.39
C LEU A 99 19.41 -7.59 -15.70
N SER A 100 18.59 -8.47 -16.28
CA SER A 100 17.74 -8.11 -17.42
C SER A 100 16.47 -7.39 -16.92
N ASP A 101 15.84 -6.59 -17.78
CA ASP A 101 14.57 -5.91 -17.46
C ASP A 101 13.46 -6.90 -17.05
N GLU A 102 13.56 -8.18 -17.47
CA GLU A 102 12.61 -9.24 -17.12
C GLU A 102 12.70 -9.70 -15.66
N LYS A 103 13.80 -9.40 -14.95
CA LYS A 103 13.98 -9.77 -13.54
C LYS A 103 13.35 -8.80 -12.54
N ILE A 104 13.02 -7.59 -12.97
CA ILE A 104 12.55 -6.53 -12.07
C ILE A 104 11.21 -6.91 -11.40
N ASP A 105 10.41 -7.75 -12.06
CA ASP A 105 9.08 -8.17 -11.59
C ASP A 105 9.05 -9.62 -11.07
N GLN A 106 10.21 -10.27 -10.89
CA GLN A 106 10.28 -11.65 -10.40
C GLN A 106 10.38 -11.68 -8.88
N MET A 107 9.43 -12.36 -8.24
CA MET A 107 9.49 -12.64 -6.81
C MET A 107 10.08 -14.03 -6.59
N TYR A 108 10.84 -14.20 -5.51
CA TYR A 108 11.42 -15.49 -5.16
C TYR A 108 10.83 -16.01 -3.85
N TYR A 109 10.70 -17.33 -3.75
CA TYR A 109 10.32 -17.99 -2.51
C TYR A 109 11.44 -18.88 -1.99
N SER A 110 11.62 -18.89 -0.67
CA SER A 110 12.61 -19.71 0.02
C SER A 110 11.92 -20.76 0.90
N GLY A 111 12.55 -21.93 1.05
CA GLY A 111 12.04 -22.99 1.94
C GLY A 111 10.72 -23.64 1.51
N ARG A 112 10.30 -23.47 0.25
CA ARG A 112 9.06 -24.05 -0.33
C ARG A 112 7.79 -23.69 0.44
N GLN A 113 7.77 -22.52 1.10
CA GLN A 113 6.60 -21.98 1.77
C GLN A 113 6.27 -20.57 1.25
N LEU A 114 4.98 -20.27 1.15
CA LEU A 114 4.48 -18.95 0.77
C LEU A 114 3.60 -18.38 1.90
N ASP A 115 3.96 -17.22 2.45
CA ASP A 115 3.14 -16.53 3.46
C ASP A 115 2.12 -15.60 2.80
N LEU A 116 0.88 -16.08 2.66
CA LEU A 116 -0.18 -15.28 2.06
C LEU A 116 -0.55 -14.04 2.86
N ARG A 117 -0.36 -14.06 4.18
CA ARG A 117 -0.63 -12.87 5.00
C ARG A 117 0.34 -11.76 4.60
N ALA A 118 1.62 -12.09 4.41
CA ALA A 118 2.63 -11.15 3.95
C ALA A 118 2.32 -10.62 2.55
N VAL A 119 1.92 -11.50 1.61
CA VAL A 119 1.51 -11.09 0.25
C VAL A 119 0.35 -10.10 0.31
N VAL A 120 -0.72 -10.41 1.03
CA VAL A 120 -1.88 -9.51 1.15
C VAL A 120 -1.49 -8.17 1.77
N LEU A 121 -0.67 -8.19 2.82
CA LEU A 121 -0.19 -6.97 3.47
C LEU A 121 0.61 -6.07 2.53
N GLU A 122 1.53 -6.65 1.76
CA GLU A 122 2.34 -5.93 0.78
C GLU A 122 1.45 -5.30 -0.30
N GLN A 123 0.52 -6.09 -0.86
CA GLN A 123 -0.40 -5.60 -1.89
C GLN A 123 -1.34 -4.50 -1.36
N LEU A 124 -1.74 -4.56 -0.09
CA LEU A 124 -2.49 -3.48 0.56
C LEU A 124 -1.64 -2.21 0.68
N ASN A 125 -0.41 -2.32 1.19
CA ASN A 125 0.48 -1.17 1.37
C ASN A 125 0.77 -0.44 0.05
N LEU A 126 0.86 -1.17 -1.07
CA LEU A 126 1.04 -0.58 -2.40
C LEU A 126 -0.16 0.27 -2.88
N THR A 127 -1.35 0.06 -2.31
CA THR A 127 -2.56 0.80 -2.69
C THR A 127 -2.72 2.11 -1.93
N PHE A 128 -1.96 2.32 -0.86
CA PHE A 128 -2.14 3.45 0.03
C PHE A 128 -1.65 4.75 -0.62
N PRO A 129 -2.39 5.86 -0.45
CA PRO A 129 -2.00 7.13 -1.03
C PRO A 129 -0.77 7.69 -0.32
N ALA A 130 0.28 8.04 -1.06
CA ALA A 130 1.48 8.68 -0.49
C ALA A 130 1.20 10.02 0.22
N LYS A 131 0.03 10.64 -0.04
CA LYS A 131 -0.47 11.82 0.67
C LYS A 131 -1.98 11.68 0.87
N PRO A 132 -2.44 11.10 2.00
CA PRO A 132 -3.85 10.92 2.26
C PRO A 132 -4.59 12.27 2.37
N LEU A 133 -5.62 12.47 1.55
CA LEU A 133 -6.47 13.65 1.57
C LEU A 133 -7.93 13.24 1.67
N CYS A 134 -8.67 13.83 2.60
CA CYS A 134 -10.11 13.57 2.74
C CYS A 134 -10.94 14.01 1.53
N ALA A 135 -10.38 14.91 0.70
CA ALA A 135 -10.93 15.31 -0.58
C ALA A 135 -9.81 15.90 -1.45
N ALA A 136 -9.90 15.76 -2.78
CA ALA A 136 -8.93 16.32 -3.72
C ALA A 136 -8.73 17.84 -3.54
N GLY A 137 -9.80 18.55 -3.16
CA GLY A 137 -9.81 20.00 -2.93
C GLY A 137 -9.64 20.44 -1.48
N CYS A 138 -9.22 19.56 -0.55
CA CYS A 138 -9.09 19.91 0.87
C CYS A 138 -8.17 21.14 1.05
N GLU A 139 -8.68 22.26 1.55
CA GLU A 139 -7.88 23.48 1.78
C GLU A 139 -6.96 23.34 3.02
N GLY A 140 -7.31 22.46 3.95
CA GLY A 140 -6.52 22.16 5.14
C GLY A 140 -6.77 23.12 6.31
N LEU A 141 -5.76 23.26 7.16
CA LEU A 141 -5.79 24.17 8.29
C LEU A 141 -5.22 25.55 7.92
N CYS A 142 -5.74 26.60 8.55
CA CYS A 142 -5.13 27.92 8.49
C CYS A 142 -3.73 27.90 9.11
N VAL A 143 -2.73 28.38 8.37
CA VAL A 143 -1.34 28.45 8.83
C VAL A 143 -1.10 29.43 9.99
N VAL A 144 -2.08 30.28 10.30
CA VAL A 144 -2.00 31.29 11.38
C VAL A 144 -2.68 30.81 12.66
N CYS A 145 -3.93 30.35 12.59
CA CYS A 145 -4.71 29.96 13.76
C CYS A 145 -4.91 28.45 13.94
N GLY A 146 -4.61 27.64 12.92
CA GLY A 146 -4.79 26.18 12.96
C GLY A 146 -6.25 25.72 12.78
N GLU A 147 -7.20 26.61 12.50
CA GLU A 147 -8.60 26.24 12.27
C GLU A 147 -8.82 25.62 10.88
N LEU A 148 -9.78 24.70 10.79
CA LEU A 148 -10.22 24.11 9.53
C LEU A 148 -10.76 25.17 8.59
N ILE A 149 -10.19 25.24 7.38
CA ILE A 149 -10.71 26.10 6.31
C ILE A 149 -11.94 25.41 5.71
N ARG A 150 -13.13 25.95 5.99
CA ARG A 150 -14.42 25.49 5.46
C ARG A 150 -15.22 26.70 5.01
N ASP A 151 -15.54 26.82 3.72
CA ASP A 151 -16.43 27.81 3.05
C ASP A 151 -16.26 29.31 3.41
N ALA A 152 -16.24 29.68 4.69
CA ALA A 152 -15.80 30.96 5.23
C ALA A 152 -14.34 30.86 5.74
N LYS A 153 -13.43 31.57 5.07
CA LYS A 153 -12.03 31.68 5.50
C LYS A 153 -11.96 32.46 6.81
N CYS A 154 -11.11 32.01 7.74
CA CYS A 154 -10.79 32.75 8.95
C CYS A 154 -10.27 34.17 8.61
N SER A 155 -10.46 35.14 9.49
CA SER A 155 -10.02 36.54 9.28
C SER A 155 -8.51 36.76 9.51
N CYS A 156 -7.70 35.70 9.48
CA CYS A 156 -6.26 35.78 9.73
C CYS A 156 -5.54 36.50 8.58
N LEU A 157 -4.67 37.44 8.93
CA LEU A 157 -3.77 38.09 8.00
C LEU A 157 -2.57 37.16 7.73
N VAL A 158 -2.50 36.59 6.54
CA VAL A 158 -1.31 35.88 6.07
C VAL A 158 -0.26 36.94 5.73
N LYS A 159 0.79 37.05 6.54
CA LYS A 159 1.94 37.92 6.23
C LYS A 159 2.58 37.46 4.92
N GLU A 160 2.93 38.42 4.07
CA GLU A 160 3.71 38.16 2.86
C GLU A 160 5.05 37.47 3.19
N SER A 161 5.53 36.72 2.20
CA SER A 161 6.80 35.97 2.25
C SER A 161 7.95 36.83 2.77
N ASP A 162 8.69 36.31 3.76
CA ASP A 162 9.86 36.97 4.35
C ASP A 162 10.83 37.41 3.23
N PRO A 163 11.25 38.69 3.18
CA PRO A 163 12.16 39.19 2.16
C PRO A 163 13.46 38.38 2.01
N ARG A 164 13.91 37.67 3.05
CA ARG A 164 15.08 36.78 3.01
C ARG A 164 14.87 35.59 2.07
N TRP A 165 13.64 35.12 1.91
CA TRP A 165 13.29 33.98 1.05
C TRP A 165 13.24 34.35 -0.43
N ASN A 166 13.21 35.64 -0.78
CA ASN A 166 13.24 36.09 -2.18
C ASN A 166 14.50 35.62 -2.93
N LYS A 167 15.62 35.38 -2.22
CA LYS A 167 16.87 34.87 -2.82
C LYS A 167 16.82 33.39 -3.20
N ILE A 168 15.82 32.64 -2.72
CA ILE A 168 15.67 31.19 -2.89
C ILE A 168 14.52 30.85 -3.87
N LYS A 169 13.88 31.86 -4.49
CA LYS A 169 12.77 31.68 -5.44
C LYS A 169 13.16 31.02 -6.78
N PHE A 170 14.42 30.60 -6.94
CA PHE A 170 14.87 29.88 -8.12
C PHE A 170 14.58 28.37 -7.97
N ASN A 171 13.71 27.86 -8.84
CA ASN A 171 13.49 26.44 -9.17
C ASN A 171 12.60 25.56 -8.27
N VAL A 172 11.41 26.02 -7.90
CA VAL A 172 10.27 25.08 -7.75
C VAL A 172 9.56 24.99 -9.09
N ARG A 173 9.97 24.03 -9.95
CA ARG A 173 9.18 23.66 -11.13
C ARG A 173 7.95 22.93 -10.60
N ASP A 174 6.80 23.59 -10.65
CA ASP A 174 5.51 22.90 -10.55
C ASP A 174 5.46 21.86 -11.67
N LYS A 175 5.59 20.58 -11.32
CA LYS A 175 5.19 19.47 -12.20
C LYS A 175 3.66 19.41 -12.12
N SER A 176 3.01 20.06 -13.10
CA SER A 176 1.62 19.73 -13.47
C SER A 176 1.56 18.37 -14.15
#